data_AF-A0A7L7KNR1-F1
#
_entry.id   AF-A0A7L7KNR1-F1
#
_cell.length_a   1.000
_cell.length_b   1.000
_cell.length_c   1.000
_cell.angle_alpha   90.00
_cell.angle_beta   90.00
_cell.angle_gamma   90.00
#
_symmetry.space_group_name_H-M   'P 1'
#
loop_
_entity.id
_entity.type
_entity.pdbx_description
1 polymer ?
#
loop_
_entity_poly.entity_id
_entity_poly.type
_entity_poly.pdbx_seq_one_letter_code
_entity_poly.pdbx_strand_id
1 'polypeptide(L)'
;MNIILCCNEEDQSLYLQKIKDSKHKILFSSCDQLEESLPVVVTLPDINFYGHVSPKRLPELFHNSADDLKIQTSRLYDVEMEKYLSESQYRKVVIALQHRLEDLTSWTLESLQRTLDDFLQTQSMQSHIVIETIKMALIKTTKGPDVISLLYGLGQQESLRRMSHYLQYYKHKI
;
A
#
# COMPACT_ATOMS: atom_id res chain seq x y z
N MET A 1 -4.78 14.13 3.75
CA MET A 1 -3.76 13.08 3.97
C MET A 1 -4.45 11.89 4.63
N ASN A 2 -4.35 10.72 4.00
CA ASN A 2 -4.84 9.46 4.54
C ASN A 2 -3.67 8.72 5.18
N ILE A 3 -3.96 7.90 6.18
CA ILE A 3 -2.94 7.19 6.91
C ILE A 3 -3.36 5.73 7.02
N ILE A 4 -2.42 4.84 6.78
CA ILE A 4 -2.59 3.43 7.08
C ILE A 4 -1.82 3.12 8.35
N LEU A 5 -2.50 2.50 9.32
CA LEU A 5 -1.92 2.09 10.58
C LEU A 5 -1.90 0.56 10.61
N CYS A 6 -0.69 0.03 10.72
CA CYS A 6 -0.43 -1.39 10.95
C CYS A 6 -0.09 -1.57 12.42
N CYS A 7 -1.00 -2.17 13.18
CA CYS A 7 -0.85 -2.44 14.60
C CYS A 7 -1.75 -3.60 15.02
N ASN A 8 -1.46 -4.17 16.19
CA ASN A 8 -2.28 -5.25 16.76
C ASN A 8 -3.65 -4.71 17.17
N GLU A 9 -4.67 -5.57 17.23
CA GLU A 9 -6.05 -5.19 17.57
C GLU A 9 -6.15 -4.43 18.90
N GLU A 10 -5.35 -4.83 19.90
CA GLU A 10 -5.28 -4.17 21.21
C GLU A 10 -4.87 -2.69 21.10
N ASP A 11 -3.92 -2.38 20.22
CA ASP A 11 -3.44 -1.02 20.01
C ASP A 11 -4.45 -0.17 19.24
N GLN A 12 -5.23 -0.75 18.32
CA GLN A 12 -6.13 0.01 17.43
C GLN A 12 -7.05 0.98 18.19
N SER A 13 -7.62 0.52 19.32
CA SER A 13 -8.52 1.33 20.15
C SER A 13 -7.83 2.57 20.73
N LEU A 14 -6.57 2.46 21.11
CA LEU A 14 -5.78 3.56 21.66
C LEU A 14 -5.49 4.63 20.60
N TYR A 15 -5.18 4.21 19.37
CA TYR A 15 -4.95 5.13 18.25
C TYR A 15 -6.26 5.80 17.82
N LEU A 16 -7.36 5.06 17.75
CA LEU A 16 -8.68 5.62 17.42
C LEU A 16 -9.08 6.75 18.39
N GLN A 17 -8.86 6.56 19.69
CA GLN A 17 -9.18 7.60 20.68
C GLN A 17 -8.39 8.89 20.47
N LYS A 18 -7.10 8.79 20.10
CA LYS A 18 -6.24 9.97 19.91
C LYS A 18 -6.53 10.74 18.64
N ILE A 19 -7.17 10.11 17.66
CA ILE A 19 -7.34 10.66 16.32
C ILE A 19 -8.82 10.96 16.01
N LYS A 20 -9.73 10.64 16.94
CA LYS A 20 -11.19 10.85 16.82
C LYS A 20 -11.57 12.28 16.39
N ASP A 21 -10.79 13.27 16.82
CA ASP A 21 -11.03 14.69 16.52
C ASP A 21 -10.23 15.21 15.32
N SER A 22 -9.44 14.35 14.67
CA SER A 22 -8.66 14.72 13.49
C SER A 22 -9.51 14.63 12.22
N LYS A 23 -9.17 15.45 11.22
CA LYS A 23 -9.75 15.36 9.87
C LYS A 23 -9.12 14.24 9.02
N HIS A 24 -8.18 13.46 9.58
CA HIS A 24 -7.45 12.43 8.86
C HIS A 24 -8.22 11.11 8.86
N LYS A 25 -8.25 10.46 7.70
CA LYS A 25 -8.81 9.12 7.57
C LYS A 25 -7.74 8.09 7.88
N ILE A 26 -8.02 7.21 8.83
CA ILE A 26 -7.16 6.08 9.16
C ILE A 26 -7.76 4.82 8.55
N LEU A 27 -6.89 4.02 7.95
CA LEU A 27 -7.19 2.66 7.53
C LEU A 27 -6.34 1.72 8.37
N PHE A 28 -6.96 0.68 8.90
CA PHE A 28 -6.23 -0.40 9.54
C PHE A 28 -5.87 -1.43 8.49
N SER A 29 -4.63 -1.92 8.57
CA SER A 29 -4.05 -2.85 7.59
C SER A 29 -3.15 -3.82 8.32
N SER A 30 -2.96 -5.01 7.75
CA SER A 30 -1.81 -5.83 8.12
C SER A 30 -0.54 -5.31 7.45
N CYS A 31 0.60 -5.56 8.07
CA CYS A 31 1.93 -5.27 7.52
C CYS A 31 2.89 -6.44 7.77
N ASP A 32 2.39 -7.67 7.69
CA ASP A 32 3.12 -8.88 8.14
C ASP A 32 4.44 -9.11 7.39
N GLN A 33 4.63 -8.45 6.23
CA GLN A 33 5.89 -8.49 5.47
C GLN A 33 6.96 -7.48 5.94
N LEU A 34 6.64 -6.61 6.91
CA LEU A 34 7.61 -5.70 7.51
C LEU A 34 8.25 -6.35 8.73
N GLU A 35 9.59 -6.39 8.73
CA GLU A 35 10.39 -6.82 9.89
C GLU A 35 10.50 -5.74 10.98
N GLU A 36 9.66 -4.70 10.89
CA GLU A 36 9.66 -3.58 11.82
C GLU A 36 8.80 -3.92 13.05
N SER A 37 9.21 -3.47 14.23
CA SER A 37 8.30 -3.62 15.36
C SER A 37 7.09 -2.71 15.16
N LEU A 38 5.92 -3.32 15.22
CA LEU A 38 4.66 -2.60 15.27
C LEU A 38 4.66 -1.65 16.48
N PRO A 39 3.94 -0.52 16.41
CA PRO A 39 3.11 -0.06 15.29
C PRO A 39 3.87 0.61 14.13
N VAL A 40 3.44 0.32 12.90
CA VAL A 40 3.91 0.98 11.67
C VAL A 40 2.84 1.91 11.13
N VAL A 41 3.22 3.12 10.75
CA VAL A 41 2.34 4.09 10.10
C VAL A 41 2.82 4.39 8.69
N VAL A 42 1.89 4.41 7.74
CA VAL A 42 2.14 4.77 6.34
C VAL A 42 1.31 5.98 5.96
N THR A 43 1.95 7.06 5.51
CA THR A 43 1.24 8.28 5.07
C THR A 43 0.99 8.27 3.56
N LEU A 44 -0.21 8.68 3.16
CA LEU A 44 -0.65 8.74 1.76
C LEU A 44 -1.01 10.18 1.34
N PRO A 45 -0.66 10.59 0.10
CA PRO A 45 -0.16 9.73 -0.98
C PRO A 45 1.36 9.51 -0.97
N ASP A 46 2.15 10.22 -0.16
CA ASP A 46 3.61 10.26 -0.33
C ASP A 46 4.33 8.93 -0.06
N ILE A 47 3.68 7.97 0.61
CA ILE A 47 4.22 6.66 0.99
C ILE A 47 5.47 6.81 1.87
N ASN A 48 5.34 7.52 2.97
CA ASN A 48 6.36 7.48 4.01
C ASN A 48 6.00 6.40 5.02
N PHE A 49 6.95 5.52 5.31
CA PHE A 49 6.84 4.47 6.31
C PHE A 49 7.51 4.93 7.60
N TYR A 50 6.81 4.78 8.72
CA TYR A 50 7.32 5.13 10.04
C TYR A 50 7.15 3.95 10.98
N GLY A 51 8.23 3.57 11.68
CA GLY A 51 8.23 2.47 12.65
C GLY A 51 8.11 2.98 14.08
N HIS A 52 7.71 2.09 15.01
CA HIS A 52 7.64 2.38 16.44
C HIS A 52 6.84 3.64 16.81
N VAL A 53 5.80 3.96 16.02
CA VAL A 53 5.09 5.22 16.18
C VAL A 53 4.13 5.10 17.35
N SER A 54 4.44 5.70 18.51
CA SER A 54 3.45 5.76 19.62
C SER A 54 2.26 6.68 19.29
N PRO A 55 1.09 6.51 19.94
CA PRO A 55 -0.07 7.37 19.71
C PRO A 55 0.19 8.86 19.98
N LYS A 56 1.16 9.19 20.84
CA LYS A 56 1.53 10.58 21.15
C LYS A 56 2.23 11.27 19.99
N ARG A 57 2.85 10.50 19.09
CA ARG A 57 3.67 11.01 17.97
C ARG A 57 2.90 11.11 16.65
N LEU A 58 1.66 10.65 16.60
CA LEU A 58 0.80 10.80 15.42
C LEU A 58 0.68 12.26 14.91
N PRO A 59 0.53 13.29 15.78
CA PRO A 59 0.48 14.66 15.29
C PRO A 59 1.74 15.07 14.54
N GLU A 60 2.92 14.57 14.92
CA GLU A 60 4.19 14.90 14.24
C GLU A 60 4.23 14.32 12.83
N LEU A 61 3.61 13.16 12.61
CA LEU A 61 3.44 12.58 11.27
C LEU A 61 2.55 13.46 10.39
N PHE A 62 1.51 14.07 10.96
CA PHE A 62 0.60 14.93 10.22
C PHE A 62 1.26 16.21 9.72
N HIS A 63 2.32 16.65 10.40
CA HIS A 63 3.11 17.82 10.05
C HIS A 63 4.45 17.48 9.37
N ASN A 64 4.66 16.19 9.02
CA ASN A 64 5.89 15.68 8.42
C ASN A 64 7.16 16.08 9.21
N SER A 65 7.09 16.01 10.55
CA SER A 65 8.17 16.42 11.46
C SER A 65 8.78 15.25 12.26
N ALA A 66 8.48 14.01 11.88
CA ALA A 66 8.95 12.78 12.54
C ALA A 66 9.97 12.02 11.69
N ASP A 67 10.98 12.71 11.17
CA ASP A 67 12.01 12.10 10.31
C ASP A 67 12.83 11.03 11.03
N ASP A 68 12.97 11.15 12.35
CA ASP A 68 13.64 10.17 13.21
C ASP A 68 12.92 8.82 13.29
N LEU A 69 11.62 8.77 12.95
CA LEU A 69 10.83 7.54 12.89
C LEU A 69 10.77 6.93 11.49
N LYS A 70 11.28 7.60 10.46
CA LYS A 70 11.18 7.12 9.08
C LYS A 70 11.98 5.84 8.91
N ILE A 71 11.31 4.81 8.38
CA ILE A 71 11.96 3.56 7.99
C ILE A 71 12.82 3.85 6.77
N GLN A 72 14.09 3.44 6.83
CA GLN A 72 15.03 3.63 5.74
C GLN A 72 14.61 2.84 4.51
N THR A 73 14.65 3.47 3.33
CA THR A 73 14.25 2.85 2.05
C THR A 73 14.97 1.53 1.77
N SER A 74 16.24 1.40 2.18
CA SER A 74 17.03 0.17 2.03
C SER A 74 16.44 -1.04 2.76
N ARG A 75 15.62 -0.83 3.81
CA ARG A 75 14.93 -1.91 4.54
C ARG A 75 13.66 -2.38 3.83
N LEU A 76 13.10 -1.50 3.00
CA LEU A 76 11.89 -1.75 2.21
C LEU A 76 12.20 -2.34 0.83
N TYR A 77 13.44 -2.25 0.36
CA TYR A 77 13.85 -2.73 -0.95
C TYR A 77 14.72 -3.98 -0.85
N ASP A 78 14.44 -4.96 -1.70
CA ASP A 78 15.24 -6.17 -1.89
C ASP A 78 15.64 -6.26 -3.37
N VAL A 79 16.85 -6.75 -3.65
CA VAL A 79 17.34 -7.01 -5.02
C VAL A 79 16.38 -7.93 -5.77
N GLU A 80 15.74 -8.88 -5.08
CA GLU A 80 14.74 -9.76 -5.69
C GLU A 80 13.52 -9.00 -6.24
N MET A 81 13.28 -7.75 -5.80
CA MET A 81 12.18 -6.94 -6.30
C MET A 81 12.41 -6.44 -7.74
N GLU A 82 13.64 -6.50 -8.25
CA GLU A 82 13.96 -6.09 -9.63
C GLU A 82 13.21 -6.89 -10.67
N LYS A 83 12.91 -8.17 -10.38
CA LYS A 83 12.13 -9.04 -11.27
C LYS A 83 10.76 -8.44 -11.59
N TYR A 84 10.10 -7.81 -10.60
CA TYR A 84 8.82 -7.13 -10.77
C TYR A 84 8.93 -5.93 -11.71
N LEU A 85 10.12 -5.43 -12.00
CA LEU A 85 10.34 -4.31 -12.89
C LEU A 85 10.78 -4.75 -14.29
N SER A 86 11.49 -5.87 -14.41
CA SER A 86 12.06 -6.34 -15.68
C SER A 86 11.12 -7.28 -16.44
N GLU A 87 10.46 -8.23 -15.76
CA GLU A 87 9.75 -9.30 -16.45
C GLU A 87 8.34 -8.89 -16.91
N SER A 88 7.98 -9.32 -18.13
CA SER A 88 6.71 -8.93 -18.76
C SER A 88 5.46 -9.50 -18.08
N GLN A 89 5.59 -10.63 -17.37
CA GLN A 89 4.45 -11.27 -16.71
C GLN A 89 3.84 -10.41 -15.60
N TYR A 90 4.66 -9.71 -14.82
CA TYR A 90 4.18 -8.80 -13.77
C TYR A 90 3.47 -7.58 -14.35
N ARG A 91 3.94 -7.07 -15.50
CA ARG A 91 3.24 -6.00 -16.23
C ARG A 91 1.84 -6.45 -16.69
N LYS A 92 1.69 -7.68 -17.15
CA LYS A 92 0.37 -8.23 -17.54
C LYS A 92 -0.60 -8.26 -16.37
N VAL A 93 -0.13 -8.61 -15.17
CA VAL A 93 -0.93 -8.56 -13.93
C VAL A 93 -1.42 -7.13 -13.67
N VAL A 94 -0.52 -6.14 -13.73
CA VAL A 94 -0.88 -4.74 -13.48
C VAL A 94 -1.85 -4.19 -14.53
N ILE A 95 -1.64 -4.51 -15.81
CA ILE A 95 -2.58 -4.14 -16.90
C ILE A 95 -3.97 -4.73 -16.63
N ALA A 96 -4.03 -6.04 -16.31
CA ALA A 96 -5.29 -6.72 -16.11
C ALA A 96 -6.06 -6.20 -14.90
N LEU A 97 -5.38 -5.91 -13.79
CA LEU A 97 -6.02 -5.28 -12.63
C LEU A 97 -6.44 -3.84 -12.93
N GLN A 98 -5.59 -3.06 -13.58
CA GLN A 98 -5.90 -1.67 -13.93
C GLN A 98 -7.21 -1.58 -14.72
N HIS A 99 -7.40 -2.40 -15.76
CA HIS A 99 -8.65 -2.42 -16.52
C HIS A 99 -9.86 -2.74 -15.64
N ARG A 100 -9.77 -3.72 -14.73
CA ARG A 100 -10.87 -4.03 -13.81
C ARG A 100 -11.21 -2.87 -12.87
N LEU A 101 -10.20 -2.13 -12.42
CA LEU A 101 -10.37 -0.98 -11.54
C LEU A 101 -10.90 0.26 -12.29
N GLU A 102 -10.63 0.38 -13.59
CA GLU A 102 -11.19 1.43 -14.44
C GLU A 102 -12.70 1.25 -14.66
N ASP A 103 -13.16 -0.01 -14.74
CA ASP A 103 -14.58 -0.35 -14.89
C ASP A 103 -15.39 -0.31 -13.58
N LEU A 104 -14.73 -0.07 -12.44
CA LEU A 104 -15.41 0.00 -11.14
C LEU A 104 -16.32 1.22 -11.05
N THR A 105 -17.61 0.97 -10.81
CA THR A 105 -18.63 2.01 -10.60
C THR A 105 -18.58 2.65 -9.22
N SER A 106 -17.96 2.00 -8.23
CA SER A 106 -17.82 2.52 -6.87
C SER A 106 -16.47 2.15 -6.27
N TRP A 107 -15.81 3.12 -5.62
CA TRP A 107 -14.50 2.94 -4.98
C TRP A 107 -14.65 2.78 -3.45
N THR A 108 -15.19 1.64 -3.04
CA THR A 108 -15.46 1.30 -1.63
C THR A 108 -14.58 0.12 -1.21
N LEU A 109 -14.37 -0.07 0.10
CA LEU A 109 -13.62 -1.24 0.60
C LEU A 109 -14.23 -2.56 0.12
N GLU A 110 -15.56 -2.67 0.15
CA GLU A 110 -16.27 -3.89 -0.28
C GLU A 110 -16.10 -4.18 -1.77
N SER A 111 -16.26 -3.16 -2.63
CA SER A 111 -16.08 -3.33 -4.07
C SER A 111 -14.63 -3.67 -4.42
N LEU A 112 -13.66 -3.03 -3.79
CA LEU A 112 -12.25 -3.31 -3.99
C LEU A 112 -11.88 -4.72 -3.52
N GLN A 113 -12.37 -5.15 -2.34
CA GLN A 113 -12.14 -6.49 -1.81
C GLN A 113 -12.65 -7.56 -2.78
N ARG A 114 -13.92 -7.44 -3.19
CA ARG A 114 -14.55 -8.36 -4.15
C ARG A 114 -13.76 -8.41 -5.46
N THR A 115 -13.41 -7.25 -6.02
CA THR A 115 -12.63 -7.18 -7.27
C THR A 115 -11.26 -7.83 -7.14
N LEU A 116 -10.56 -7.64 -6.01
CA LEU A 116 -9.26 -8.25 -5.79
C LEU A 116 -9.37 -9.77 -5.61
N ASP A 117 -10.33 -10.26 -4.82
CA ASP A 117 -10.55 -11.69 -4.61
C ASP A 117 -10.87 -12.41 -5.93
N ASP A 118 -11.81 -11.87 -6.70
CA ASP A 118 -12.15 -12.38 -8.03
C ASP A 118 -10.96 -12.28 -9.00
N PHE A 119 -10.14 -11.23 -8.88
CA PHE A 119 -8.96 -11.06 -9.72
C PHE A 119 -7.91 -12.13 -9.43
N LEU A 120 -7.61 -12.38 -8.15
CA LEU A 120 -6.63 -13.38 -7.72
C LEU A 120 -7.00 -14.79 -8.20
N GLN A 121 -8.29 -15.15 -8.18
CA GLN A 121 -8.76 -16.45 -8.68
C GLN A 121 -8.56 -16.63 -10.20
N THR A 122 -8.47 -15.53 -10.96
CA THR A 122 -8.26 -15.59 -12.41
C THR A 122 -6.79 -15.59 -12.83
N GLN A 123 -5.86 -15.39 -11.89
CA GLN A 123 -4.43 -15.38 -12.21
C GLN A 123 -3.87 -16.80 -12.21
N SER A 124 -2.97 -17.09 -13.16
CA SER A 124 -2.19 -18.33 -13.19
C SER A 124 -1.01 -18.33 -12.21
N MET A 125 -0.75 -17.18 -11.57
CA MET A 125 0.33 -16.99 -10.61
C MET A 125 -0.15 -17.23 -9.18
N GLN A 126 0.77 -17.58 -8.29
CA GLN A 126 0.48 -17.67 -6.86
C GLN A 126 0.04 -16.31 -6.32
N SER A 127 -0.99 -16.30 -5.46
CA SER A 127 -1.61 -15.05 -4.98
C SER A 127 -0.62 -14.10 -4.34
N HIS A 128 0.37 -14.59 -3.59
CA HIS A 128 1.38 -13.73 -2.96
C HIS A 128 2.20 -12.96 -4.01
N ILE A 129 2.60 -13.59 -5.11
CA ILE A 129 3.34 -12.96 -6.22
C ILE A 129 2.49 -11.87 -6.88
N VAL A 130 1.19 -12.13 -7.06
CA VAL A 130 0.25 -11.15 -7.63
C VAL A 130 0.12 -9.94 -6.69
N ILE A 131 -0.06 -10.18 -5.40
CA ILE A 131 -0.14 -9.12 -4.38
C ILE A 131 1.13 -8.27 -4.34
N GLU A 132 2.31 -8.90 -4.34
CA GLU A 132 3.60 -8.21 -4.36
C GLU A 132 3.78 -7.38 -5.62
N THR A 133 3.35 -7.90 -6.77
CA THR A 133 3.35 -7.17 -8.05
C THR A 133 2.50 -5.90 -7.98
N ILE A 134 1.30 -6.01 -7.40
CA ILE A 134 0.39 -4.86 -7.25
C ILE A 134 0.99 -3.83 -6.28
N LYS A 135 1.57 -4.28 -5.16
CA LYS A 135 2.27 -3.37 -4.23
C LYS A 135 3.44 -2.67 -4.91
N MET A 136 4.23 -3.37 -5.72
CA MET A 136 5.31 -2.75 -6.50
C MET A 136 4.80 -1.62 -7.40
N ALA A 137 3.65 -1.81 -8.06
CA ALA A 137 3.04 -0.78 -8.89
C ALA A 137 2.50 0.41 -8.09
N LEU A 138 1.98 0.19 -6.87
CA LEU A 138 1.37 1.21 -6.03
C LEU A 138 2.36 1.97 -5.14
N ILE A 139 3.36 1.29 -4.60
CA ILE A 139 4.22 1.82 -3.53
C ILE A 139 5.72 1.53 -3.75
N LYS A 140 6.10 0.92 -4.88
CA LYS A 140 7.51 0.63 -5.24
C LYS A 140 8.27 -0.28 -4.25
N THR A 141 7.53 -1.06 -3.47
CA THR A 141 8.04 -2.12 -2.59
C THR A 141 7.01 -3.24 -2.54
N THR A 142 7.44 -4.46 -2.23
CA THR A 142 6.55 -5.59 -1.94
C THR A 142 6.11 -5.64 -0.48
N LYS A 143 6.75 -4.85 0.39
CA LYS A 143 6.51 -4.83 1.84
C LYS A 143 5.55 -3.71 2.24
N GLY A 144 4.75 -3.93 3.29
CA GLY A 144 3.86 -2.91 3.85
C GLY A 144 2.38 -3.27 3.78
N PRO A 145 1.50 -2.27 3.78
CA PRO A 145 0.06 -2.47 3.88
C PRO A 145 -0.54 -3.45 2.87
N ASP A 146 -1.70 -4.01 3.19
CA ASP A 146 -2.49 -4.80 2.28
C ASP A 146 -2.97 -3.95 1.08
N VAL A 147 -3.24 -4.62 -0.04
CA VAL A 147 -3.56 -3.95 -1.31
C VAL A 147 -4.88 -3.17 -1.23
N ILE A 148 -5.86 -3.64 -0.47
CA ILE A 148 -7.16 -2.98 -0.35
C ILE A 148 -7.03 -1.67 0.41
N SER A 149 -6.29 -1.67 1.52
CA SER A 149 -5.94 -0.46 2.27
C SER A 149 -5.18 0.54 1.41
N LEU A 150 -4.24 0.08 0.57
CA LEU A 150 -3.52 0.95 -0.37
C LEU A 150 -4.45 1.55 -1.42
N LEU A 151 -5.26 0.75 -2.11
CA LEU A 151 -6.18 1.21 -3.16
C LEU A 151 -7.21 2.20 -2.59
N TYR A 152 -7.81 1.87 -1.46
CA TYR A 152 -8.81 2.73 -0.83
C TYR A 152 -8.19 4.01 -0.27
N GLY A 153 -7.00 3.92 0.32
CA GLY A 153 -6.28 5.05 0.89
C GLY A 153 -5.72 6.02 -0.15
N LEU A 154 -5.25 5.52 -1.29
CA LEU A 154 -4.81 6.34 -2.41
C LEU A 154 -6.00 6.94 -3.16
N GLY A 155 -7.09 6.18 -3.28
CA GLY A 155 -8.24 6.54 -4.09
C GLY A 155 -8.00 6.24 -5.58
N GLN A 156 -9.09 6.19 -6.35
CA GLN A 156 -9.10 5.74 -7.75
C GLN A 156 -8.05 6.45 -8.62
N GLN A 157 -8.08 7.79 -8.65
CA GLN A 157 -7.23 8.58 -9.52
C GLN A 157 -5.74 8.31 -9.26
N GLU A 158 -5.33 8.30 -8.00
CA GLU A 158 -3.92 8.12 -7.63
C GLU A 158 -3.47 6.67 -7.83
N SER A 159 -4.31 5.68 -7.51
CA SER A 159 -4.01 4.26 -7.78
C SER A 159 -3.78 4.01 -9.27
N LEU A 160 -4.69 4.48 -10.13
CA LEU A 160 -4.58 4.30 -11.59
C LEU A 160 -3.39 5.05 -12.18
N ARG A 161 -3.11 6.27 -11.69
CA ARG A 161 -1.93 7.06 -12.10
C ARG A 161 -0.62 6.31 -11.82
N ARG A 162 -0.51 5.66 -10.65
CA ARG A 162 0.69 4.89 -10.28
C ARG A 162 0.85 3.61 -11.07
N MET A 163 -0.23 2.87 -11.29
CA MET A 163 -0.23 1.70 -12.17
C MET A 163 0.22 2.10 -13.59
N SER A 164 -0.33 3.19 -14.12
CA SER A 164 0.07 3.72 -15.44
C SER A 164 1.54 4.11 -15.47
N HIS A 165 2.05 4.78 -14.43
CA HIS A 165 3.46 5.16 -14.33
C HIS A 165 4.37 3.92 -14.30
N TYR A 166 4.02 2.91 -13.51
CA TYR A 166 4.74 1.63 -13.49
C TYR A 166 4.78 1.00 -14.90
N LEU A 167 3.64 0.95 -15.61
CA LEU A 167 3.58 0.38 -16.95
C LEU A 167 4.39 1.17 -18.00
N GLN A 168 4.43 2.49 -17.89
CA GLN A 168 5.19 3.35 -18.80
C GLN A 168 6.70 3.21 -18.59
N TYR A 169 7.16 3.28 -17.34
CA TYR A 169 8.58 3.30 -17.01
C TYR A 169 9.29 1.98 -17.30
N TYR A 170 8.55 0.87 -17.26
CA TYR A 170 9.08 -0.48 -17.45
C TYR A 170 8.66 -1.14 -18.78
N LYS A 171 8.11 -0.36 -19.72
CA LYS A 171 7.64 -0.83 -21.02
C LYS A 171 8.74 -1.46 -21.91
N HIS A 172 10.00 -1.05 -21.72
CA HIS A 172 11.11 -1.33 -22.64
C HIS A 172 12.31 -2.07 -22.04
N LYS A 173 12.23 -2.58 -20.80
CA LYS A 173 13.25 -3.50 -20.30
C LYS A 173 12.96 -4.88 -20.89
N ILE A 174 13.60 -5.16 -22.03
CA ILE A 174 13.66 -6.46 -22.72
C ILE A 174 14.98 -7.13 -22.31
#